data_AF-A0A2S9D8H3-F1
#
_entry.id   AF-A0A2S9D8H3-F1
#
_cell.length_a   1.000
_cell.length_b   1.000
_cell.length_c   1.000
_cell.angle_alpha   90.00
_cell.angle_beta   90.00
_cell.angle_gamma   90.00
#
_symmetry.space_group_name_H-M   'P 1'
#
loop_
_entity.id
_entity.type
_entity.pdbx_description
1 polymer ?
#
loop_
_entity_poly.entity_id
_entity_poly.type
_entity_poly.pdbx_seq_one_letter_code
_entity_poly.pdbx_strand_id
1 'polypeptide(L)' 'MLATTAVQATSTVAAIRSKIDHMVIRYDGWFLVLLAVLMVLAFAILGAMAIWCLTSGRGRFVGNWSWSQWGVSVWVECV' A
#
# COMPACT_ATOMS: atom_id res chain seq x y z
N MET A 1 -9.61 45.98 4.59
CA MET A 1 -10.29 44.78 5.12
C MET A 1 -9.84 43.47 4.44
N LEU A 2 -8.61 43.40 3.88
CA LEU A 2 -8.12 42.23 3.11
C LEU A 2 -7.09 41.36 3.88
N ALA A 3 -6.72 41.75 5.10
CA ALA A 3 -5.66 41.07 5.86
C ALA A 3 -6.15 39.84 6.66
N THR A 4 -7.46 39.70 6.90
CA THR A 4 -8.03 38.64 7.74
C THR A 4 -8.19 37.29 7.03
N THR A 5 -8.27 37.27 5.70
CA THR A 5 -8.45 36.02 4.94
C THR A 5 -7.15 35.20 4.82
N ALA A 6 -5.99 35.86 4.74
CA ALA A 6 -4.69 35.19 4.63
C ALA A 6 -4.27 34.50 5.94
N VAL A 7 -4.66 35.06 7.10
CA VAL A 7 -4.33 34.54 8.45
C VAL A 7 -5.16 33.29 8.79
N GLN A 8 -6.38 33.18 8.25
CA GLN A 8 -7.29 32.07 8.56
C GLN A 8 -6.92 30.76 7.82
N ALA A 9 -6.32 30.87 6.64
CA ALA A 9 -5.75 29.72 5.93
C ALA A 9 -4.51 29.16 6.64
N THR A 10 -3.71 30.01 7.31
CA THR A 10 -2.51 29.59 8.03
C THR A 10 -2.82 29.00 9.40
N SER A 11 -3.84 29.51 10.11
CA SER A 11 -4.22 29.01 11.44
C SER A 11 -4.87 27.61 11.39
N THR A 12 -5.64 27.33 10.36
CA THR A 12 -6.24 26.00 10.13
C THR A 12 -5.18 24.96 9.77
N VAL A 13 -4.24 25.30 8.88
CA VAL A 13 -3.11 24.43 8.55
C VAL A 13 -2.20 24.19 9.77
N ALA A 14 -1.95 25.22 10.59
CA ALA A 14 -1.18 25.08 11.82
C ALA A 14 -1.87 24.19 12.87
N ALA A 15 -3.20 24.31 13.02
CA ALA A 15 -3.98 23.47 13.93
C ALA A 15 -4.08 22.00 13.47
N ILE A 16 -4.12 21.77 12.16
CA ILE A 16 -4.07 20.42 11.58
C ILE A 16 -2.67 19.82 11.76
N ARG A 17 -1.62 20.61 11.55
CA ARG A 17 -0.23 20.15 11.71
C ARG A 17 0.07 19.72 13.15
N SER A 18 -0.35 20.50 14.14
CA SER A 18 -0.15 20.12 15.55
C SER A 18 -0.90 18.84 15.95
N LYS A 19 -2.09 18.59 15.38
CA LYS A 19 -2.84 17.33 15.56
C LYS A 19 -2.12 16.13 14.93
N ILE A 20 -1.57 16.31 13.72
CA ILE A 20 -0.81 15.27 13.02
C ILE A 20 0.50 14.99 13.73
N ASP A 21 1.23 16.02 14.15
CA ASP A 21 2.49 15.87 14.90
C ASP A 21 2.25 15.10 16.21
N HIS A 22 1.15 15.37 16.90
CA HIS A 22 0.77 14.63 18.11
C HIS A 22 0.39 13.17 17.86
N MET A 23 -0.16 12.86 16.67
CA MET A 23 -0.50 11.49 16.25
C MET A 23 0.75 10.72 15.79
N VAL A 24 1.63 11.36 15.03
CA VAL A 24 2.92 10.81 14.59
C VAL A 24 3.80 10.45 15.78
N ILE A 25 3.81 11.27 16.84
CA ILE A 25 4.56 10.97 18.07
C ILE A 25 4.04 9.71 18.79
N ARG A 26 2.77 9.33 18.61
CA ARG A 26 2.17 8.17 19.30
C ARG A 26 2.39 6.85 18.57
N TYR A 27 2.51 6.90 17.24
CA TYR A 27 2.88 5.75 16.42
C TYR A 27 4.39 5.77 16.23
N ASP A 28 5.11 5.04 17.10
CA ASP A 28 6.53 4.76 16.94
C ASP A 28 6.86 4.46 15.47
N GLY A 29 7.96 5.03 14.95
CA GLY A 29 8.35 4.89 13.52
C GLY A 29 8.40 3.43 13.02
N TRP A 30 8.47 2.49 13.95
CA TRP A 30 8.30 1.05 13.72
C TRP A 30 6.98 0.63 13.06
N PHE A 31 5.87 1.31 13.31
CA PHE A 31 4.61 1.03 12.61
C PHE A 31 4.74 1.31 11.11
N LEU A 32 5.43 2.39 10.74
CA LEU A 32 5.70 2.74 9.36
C LEU A 32 6.59 1.69 8.69
N VAL A 33 7.60 1.17 9.41
CA VAL A 33 8.46 0.08 8.92
C VAL A 33 7.64 -1.19 8.67
N LEU A 34 6.78 -1.58 9.61
CA LEU A 34 5.91 -2.75 9.45
C LEU A 34 4.98 -2.61 8.24
N LEU A 35 4.38 -1.42 8.05
CA LEU A 35 3.55 -1.13 6.89
C LEU A 35 4.34 -1.23 5.59
N ALA A 36 5.55 -0.65 5.54
CA ALA A 36 6.43 -0.75 4.38
C ALA A 36 6.76 -2.20 4.03
N VAL A 37 7.08 -3.03 5.03
CA VAL A 37 7.35 -4.47 4.84
C VAL A 37 6.10 -5.19 4.30
N LEU A 38 4.91 -4.93 4.85
CA LEU A 38 3.66 -5.51 4.34
C LEU A 38 3.40 -5.12 2.88
N MET A 39 3.69 -3.87 2.52
CA MET A 39 3.53 -3.38 1.15
C MET A 39 4.48 -4.10 0.19
N VAL A 40 5.76 -4.20 0.56
CA VAL A 40 6.75 -4.94 -0.25
C VAL A 40 6.36 -6.40 -0.40
N LEU A 41 5.89 -7.05 0.67
CA LEU A 41 5.44 -8.44 0.62
C LEU A 41 4.26 -8.64 -0.34
N ALA A 42 3.26 -7.74 -0.28
CA ALA A 42 2.12 -7.79 -1.19
C ALA A 42 2.55 -7.63 -2.66
N PHE A 43 3.41 -6.65 -2.96
CA PHE A 43 3.93 -6.45 -4.31
C PHE A 43 4.81 -7.61 -4.78
N ALA A 44 5.62 -8.20 -3.91
CA ALA A 44 6.46 -9.34 -4.24
C ALA A 44 5.61 -10.55 -4.66
N ILE A 45 4.51 -10.83 -3.94
CA ILE A 45 3.59 -11.93 -4.27
C ILE A 45 2.92 -11.67 -5.62
N LEU A 46 2.36 -10.48 -5.84
CA LEU A 46 1.74 -10.12 -7.12
C LEU A 46 2.74 -10.16 -8.29
N GLY A 47 3.96 -9.67 -8.07
CA GLY A 47 5.05 -9.70 -9.03
C GLY A 47 5.47 -11.13 -9.38
N ALA A 48 5.61 -12.00 -8.39
CA ALA A 48 5.95 -13.41 -8.62
C ALA A 48 4.89 -14.12 -9.49
N MET A 49 3.60 -13.89 -9.24
CA MET A 49 2.51 -14.45 -10.05
C MET A 49 2.52 -13.90 -11.49
N ALA A 50 2.79 -12.61 -11.66
CA ALA A 50 2.91 -12.01 -12.99
C ALA A 50 4.12 -12.56 -13.77
N ILE A 51 5.27 -12.71 -13.11
CA ILE A 51 6.47 -13.31 -13.71
C ILE A 51 6.18 -14.77 -14.11
N TRP A 52 5.46 -15.53 -13.29
CA TRP A 52 5.09 -16.91 -13.60
C TRP A 52 4.24 -17.04 -14.87
N CYS A 53 3.29 -16.12 -15.08
CA CYS A 53 2.52 -16.08 -16.32
C CYS A 53 3.42 -15.84 -17.54
N LEU A 54 4.32 -14.84 -17.44
CA LEU A 54 5.26 -14.50 -18.51
C LEU A 54 6.19 -15.66 -18.87
N THR A 55 6.72 -16.39 -17.89
CA THR A 55 7.61 -17.55 -18.13
C THR A 55 6.85 -18.79 -18.61
N SER A 56 5.59 -18.96 -18.22
CA SER A 56 4.72 -20.07 -18.66
C SER A 56 4.13 -19.87 -20.05
N GLY A 57 4.45 -18.76 -20.73
CA GLY A 57 4.00 -18.46 -22.09
C GLY A 57 2.51 -18.11 -22.20
N ARG A 58 1.85 -17.83 -21.07
CA ARG A 58 0.43 -17.46 -20.98
C ARG A 58 0.38 -16.00 -20.55
N GLY A 59 -0.10 -15.10 -21.41
CA GLY A 59 0.23 -13.67 -21.41
C GLY A 59 0.30 -12.96 -20.05
N ARG A 60 -0.78 -12.31 -19.61
CA ARG A 60 -0.81 -11.46 -18.41
C ARG A 60 -1.64 -12.08 -17.29
N PHE A 61 -1.25 -11.80 -16.04
CA PHE A 61 -2.01 -12.22 -14.85
C PHE A 61 -3.36 -11.49 -14.80
N VAL A 62 -4.45 -12.25 -14.69
CA VAL A 62 -5.83 -11.71 -14.74
C VAL A 62 -6.42 -11.44 -13.36
N GLY A 63 -5.69 -11.75 -12.28
CA GLY A 63 -6.16 -11.55 -10.90
C GLY A 63 -6.84 -12.76 -10.27
N ASN A 64 -7.19 -13.79 -11.04
CA ASN A 64 -7.78 -15.01 -10.51
C ASN A 64 -6.67 -15.99 -10.08
N TRP A 65 -6.68 -16.36 -8.81
CA TRP A 65 -5.79 -17.38 -8.27
C TRP A 65 -6.57 -18.29 -7.32
N SER A 66 -6.37 -19.60 -7.41
CA SER A 66 -7.03 -20.57 -6.55
C SER A 66 -6.00 -21.45 -5.85
N TRP A 67 -6.25 -21.69 -4.56
CA TRP A 67 -5.46 -22.64 -3.78
C TRP A 67 -6.01 -24.04 -4.00
N SER A 68 -5.11 -24.97 -4.34
CA SER A 68 -5.48 -26.37 -4.51
C SER A 68 -5.83 -26.99 -3.15
N GLN A 69 -6.93 -27.74 -3.10
CA GLN A 69 -7.47 -28.33 -1.86
C GLN A 69 -6.64 -29.53 -1.34
N TRP A 70 -5.62 -29.97 -2.09
CA TRP A 70 -4.84 -31.19 -1.82
C TRP A 70 -3.32 -31.02 -2.00
N GLY A 71 -2.78 -29.81 -1.82
CA GLY A 71 -1.32 -29.61 -1.84
C GLY A 71 -0.88 -28.15 -1.77
N VAL A 72 0.43 -27.92 -1.78
CA VAL A 72 1.07 -26.58 -1.83
C VAL A 72 1.13 -26.06 -3.27
N SER A 73 0.07 -26.29 -4.05
CA SER A 73 -0.02 -25.83 -5.43
C SER A 73 -1.00 -24.66 -5.54
N VAL A 74 -0.52 -23.60 -6.17
CA VAL A 74 -1.28 -22.38 -6.42
C VAL A 74 -1.57 -22.34 -7.92
N TRP A 75 -2.86 -22.34 -8.26
CA TRP A 75 -3.30 -22.16 -9.63
C TRP A 75 -3.45 -20.68 -9.93
N VAL A 76 -2.76 -20.23 -10.96
CA VAL A 76 -2.72 -18.83 -11.38
C VAL A 76 -3.32 -18.74 -12.77
N GLU A 77 -4.38 -17.94 -12.93
CA GLU A 77 -4.99 -17.71 -14.24
C GLU A 77 -4.15 -16.69 -15.02
N CYS A 78 -3.73 -17.09 -16.23
CA CYS A 78 -2.91 -16.30 -17.12
C CYS A 78 -3.54 -16.32 -18.52
N VAL A 79 -3.79 -15.14 -19.11
CA VAL A 79 -4.36 -14.98 -20.48
C VAL A 79 -3.34 -14.45 -21.46
#